data_AF-A0A674KJE6-F1
#
_entry.id   AF-A0A674KJE6-F1
#
_cell.length_a   1.000
_cell.length_b   1.000
_cell.length_c   1.000
_cell.angle_alpha   90.00
_cell.angle_beta   90.00
_cell.angle_gamma   90.00
#
_symmetry.space_group_name_H-M   'P 1'
#
loop_
_entity.id
_entity.type
_entity.pdbx_description
1 polymer ?
#
loop_
_entity_poly.entity_id
_entity_poly.type
_entity_poly.pdbx_seq_one_letter_code
_entity_poly.pdbx_strand_id
1 'polypeptide(L)'
;MYTHYSVGLTYINVCRIGPLICKFFDIGNMSCAIKYNEFQISGFPDYVKIVEVGPRDGLQNEKVTVPTDIKIDLINRLSKAGLSVIEATSFVSSKWVPQIAAGATEVSVFGAASESFNKMNINCSIEESIEKFEEVTKSARNMNIPVRG
;
A
#
# COMPACT_ATOMS: atom_id res chain seq x y z
N MET A 1 -22.05 28.43 -6.27
CA MET A 1 -22.62 27.26 -6.98
C MET A 1 -21.47 26.27 -7.15
N TYR A 2 -21.35 25.31 -6.22
CA TYR A 2 -20.22 24.37 -6.20
C TYR A 2 -20.57 23.17 -7.08
N THR A 3 -19.81 22.97 -8.15
CA THR A 3 -19.86 21.76 -8.96
C THR A 3 -18.95 20.71 -8.33
N HIS A 4 -19.54 19.62 -7.88
CA HIS A 4 -18.83 18.40 -7.49
C HIS A 4 -18.20 17.76 -8.73
N TYR A 5 -16.88 17.57 -8.72
CA TYR A 5 -16.22 16.61 -9.60
C TYR A 5 -15.78 15.43 -8.73
N SER A 6 -16.43 14.28 -8.93
CA SER A 6 -15.96 12.99 -8.43
C SER A 6 -14.62 12.68 -9.08
N VAL A 7 -13.54 12.78 -8.30
CA VAL A 7 -12.22 12.29 -8.70
C VAL A 7 -12.10 10.81 -8.36
N GLY A 8 -12.71 9.98 -9.20
CA GLY A 8 -12.21 8.63 -9.45
C GLY A 8 -11.01 8.73 -10.38
N LEU A 9 -9.94 7.98 -10.07
CA LEU A 9 -8.64 7.83 -10.75
C LEU A 9 -7.48 8.38 -9.91
N THR A 10 -6.94 7.51 -9.05
CA THR A 10 -5.61 7.65 -8.46
C THR A 10 -4.57 7.64 -9.57
N TYR A 11 -4.20 8.81 -10.07
CA TYR A 11 -2.95 9.00 -10.80
C TYR A 11 -1.91 9.51 -9.81
N ILE A 12 -1.02 8.63 -9.35
CA ILE A 12 0.31 9.05 -8.91
C ILE A 12 1.32 8.24 -9.71
N ASN A 13 1.60 8.74 -10.91
CA ASN A 13 2.86 8.43 -11.60
C ASN A 13 3.93 9.32 -10.97
N VAL A 14 4.73 8.79 -10.05
CA VAL A 14 6.07 9.36 -9.79
C VAL A 14 7.06 8.21 -9.61
N CYS A 15 7.63 7.77 -10.72
CA CYS A 15 8.88 7.02 -10.73
C CYS A 15 9.93 7.86 -11.46
N ARG A 16 10.71 8.65 -10.68
CA ARG A 16 12.17 8.85 -10.74
C ARG A 16 12.55 10.10 -9.94
N ILE A 17 13.42 9.94 -8.94
CA ILE A 17 14.19 11.03 -8.35
C ILE A 17 15.37 11.26 -9.30
N GLY A 18 15.30 12.30 -10.14
CA GLY A 18 16.35 12.69 -11.10
C GLY A 18 15.80 13.38 -12.36
N PRO A 19 16.56 14.30 -12.99
CA PRO A 19 16.00 15.46 -13.71
C PRO A 19 15.51 15.20 -15.15
N LEU A 20 15.27 13.95 -15.57
CA LEU A 20 14.91 13.66 -16.96
C LEU A 20 13.78 12.62 -17.05
N ILE A 21 12.57 13.10 -17.33
CA ILE A 21 11.52 12.31 -18.00
C ILE A 21 11.21 12.98 -19.33
N CYS A 22 11.36 12.22 -20.41
CA CYS A 22 10.62 12.41 -21.63
C CYS A 22 9.96 11.06 -21.97
N LYS A 23 8.67 10.92 -21.67
CA LYS A 23 7.81 9.97 -22.37
C LYS A 23 6.62 10.75 -22.88
N PHE A 24 6.63 10.94 -24.20
CA PHE A 24 5.54 11.50 -24.97
C PHE A 24 4.26 10.70 -24.70
N PHE A 25 3.18 11.39 -24.31
CA PHE A 25 1.82 10.94 -24.54
C PHE A 25 1.23 11.93 -25.54
N ASP A 26 1.01 11.47 -26.76
CA ASP A 26 0.44 12.25 -27.84
C ASP A 26 -1.07 12.43 -27.57
N ILE A 27 -1.44 13.58 -27.00
CA ILE A 27 -2.81 14.10 -27.03
C ILE A 27 -2.73 15.33 -27.91
N GLY A 28 -3.40 15.27 -29.06
CA GLY A 28 -3.11 16.09 -30.23
C GLY A 28 -3.01 17.60 -30.01
N ASN A 29 -2.12 18.19 -30.82
CA ASN A 29 -2.14 19.57 -31.30
C ASN A 29 -2.37 20.71 -30.30
N MET A 30 -1.63 20.73 -29.18
CA MET A 30 -1.37 21.99 -28.49
C MET A 30 0.00 21.97 -27.80
N SER A 31 1.01 22.51 -28.48
CA SER A 31 2.36 22.68 -27.94
C SER A 31 2.37 23.81 -26.92
N CYS A 32 2.05 23.52 -25.66
CA CYS A 32 2.40 24.39 -24.54
C CYS A 32 3.79 23.98 -24.04
N ALA A 33 4.84 24.67 -24.49
CA ALA A 33 6.19 24.47 -23.98
C ALA A 33 6.32 25.14 -22.60
N ILE A 34 5.98 24.39 -21.54
CA ILE A 34 6.32 24.81 -20.17
C ILE A 34 7.83 24.61 -20.00
N LYS A 35 8.59 25.71 -19.92
CA LYS A 35 9.99 25.68 -19.52
C LYS A 35 10.06 25.32 -18.03
N TYR A 36 10.36 24.06 -17.72
CA TYR A 36 10.68 23.66 -16.34
C TYR A 36 12.10 24.13 -16.04
N ASN A 37 12.22 25.17 -15.22
CA ASN A 37 13.49 25.52 -14.58
C ASN A 37 13.92 24.36 -13.67
N GLU A 38 15.20 23.98 -13.69
CA GLU A 38 15.80 23.04 -12.74
C GLU A 38 15.66 23.60 -11.33
N PHE A 39 14.63 23.16 -10.61
CA PHE A 39 14.53 23.42 -9.18
C PHE A 39 15.51 22.48 -8.48
N GLN A 40 16.63 23.02 -7.98
CA GLN A 40 17.51 22.29 -7.06
C GLN A 40 16.75 22.10 -5.75
N ILE A 41 16.08 20.95 -5.61
CA ILE A 41 15.32 20.63 -4.41
C ILE A 41 16.27 20.02 -3.38
N SER A 42 16.92 20.86 -2.57
CA SER A 42 17.71 20.42 -1.42
C SER A 42 16.79 19.92 -0.30
N GLY A 43 17.19 18.86 0.39
CA GLY A 43 16.46 18.33 1.56
C GLY A 43 15.52 17.13 1.30
N PHE A 44 15.52 16.55 0.09
CA PHE A 44 14.86 15.27 -0.15
C PHE A 44 15.77 14.10 0.26
N PRO A 45 15.20 12.98 0.74
CA PRO A 45 15.98 11.79 1.02
C PRO A 45 16.53 11.19 -0.28
N ASP A 46 17.72 10.60 -0.21
CA ASP A 46 18.36 9.91 -1.33
C ASP A 46 17.58 8.66 -1.77
N TYR A 47 16.69 8.16 -0.90
CA TYR A 47 15.91 6.95 -1.12
C TYR A 47 14.50 7.07 -0.53
N VAL A 48 13.52 6.57 -1.28
CA VAL A 48 12.13 6.43 -0.83
C VAL A 48 11.71 4.98 -1.05
N LYS A 49 11.18 4.33 0.00
CA LYS A 49 10.55 3.02 -0.09
C LYS A 49 9.06 3.21 -0.39
N ILE A 50 8.60 2.71 -1.53
CA ILE A 50 7.18 2.63 -1.86
C ILE A 50 6.65 1.28 -1.37
N VAL A 51 5.57 1.33 -0.60
CA VAL A 51 4.82 0.16 -0.14
C VAL A 51 3.44 0.22 -0.81
N GLU A 52 3.20 -0.71 -1.74
CA GLU A 52 1.91 -0.77 -2.44
C GLU A 52 0.90 -1.56 -1.62
N VAL A 53 -0.19 -0.91 -1.23
CA VAL A 53 -1.25 -1.49 -0.38
C VAL A 53 -2.57 -1.72 -1.12
N GLY A 54 -2.67 -1.30 -2.39
CA GLY A 54 -3.86 -1.40 -3.22
C GLY A 54 -4.47 -2.80 -3.31
N PRO A 55 -3.68 -3.89 -3.52
CA PRO A 55 -4.23 -5.25 -3.55
C PRO A 55 -4.92 -5.70 -2.26
N ARG A 56 -4.57 -5.09 -1.12
CA ARG A 56 -5.14 -5.38 0.20
C ARG A 56 -6.17 -4.33 0.61
N ASP A 57 -5.70 -3.11 0.89
CA ASP A 57 -6.49 -2.03 1.49
C ASP A 57 -7.40 -1.36 0.46
N GLY A 58 -6.88 -1.17 -0.76
CA GLY A 58 -7.65 -0.58 -1.86
C GLY A 58 -8.88 -1.41 -2.23
N LEU A 59 -8.80 -2.73 -2.11
CA LEU A 59 -9.92 -3.64 -2.37
C LEU A 59 -10.84 -3.86 -1.16
N GLN A 60 -10.49 -3.38 0.03
CA GLN A 60 -11.24 -3.63 1.26
C GLN A 60 -12.62 -2.95 1.27
N ASN A 61 -12.74 -1.80 0.60
CA ASN A 61 -13.98 -1.02 0.54
C ASN A 61 -14.79 -1.28 -0.73
N GLU A 62 -14.35 -2.20 -1.59
CA GLU A 62 -15.08 -2.58 -2.79
C GLU A 62 -16.34 -3.36 -2.43
N LYS A 63 -17.50 -2.85 -2.88
CA LYS A 63 -18.80 -3.50 -2.62
C LYS A 63 -18.92 -4.86 -3.27
N VAL A 64 -18.17 -5.07 -4.36
CA VAL A 64 -18.15 -6.31 -5.13
C VAL A 64 -16.87 -7.06 -4.82
N THR A 65 -17.01 -8.35 -4.51
CA THR A 65 -15.85 -9.21 -4.29
C THR A 65 -15.08 -9.37 -5.61
N VAL A 66 -13.84 -8.89 -5.66
CA VAL A 66 -12.96 -9.06 -6.81
C VAL A 66 -12.48 -10.52 -6.90
N PRO A 67 -12.61 -11.19 -8.06
CA PRO A 67 -12.12 -12.55 -8.29
C PRO A 67 -10.62 -12.74 -8.03
N THR A 68 -10.22 -13.95 -7.64
CA THR A 68 -8.85 -14.29 -7.24
C THR A 68 -7.84 -14.15 -8.38
N ASP A 69 -8.21 -14.55 -9.59
CA ASP A 69 -7.39 -14.44 -10.80
C ASP A 69 -7.04 -12.97 -11.12
N ILE A 70 -8.00 -12.06 -10.96
CA ILE A 70 -7.78 -10.62 -11.15
C ILE A 70 -6.81 -10.05 -10.09
N LYS A 71 -6.92 -10.50 -8.84
CA LYS A 71 -5.99 -10.11 -7.77
C LYS A 71 -4.57 -10.58 -8.07
N ILE A 72 -4.43 -11.82 -8.54
CA ILE A 72 -3.13 -12.38 -8.95
C ILE A 72 -2.54 -11.59 -10.12
N ASP A 73 -3.33 -11.25 -11.14
CA ASP A 73 -2.86 -10.42 -12.26
C ASP A 73 -2.38 -9.05 -11.79
N LEU A 74 -3.15 -8.40 -10.91
CA LEU A 74 -2.76 -7.11 -10.33
C LEU A 74 -1.40 -7.20 -9.62
N ILE A 75 -1.22 -8.18 -8.72
CA ILE A 75 0.05 -8.36 -7.99
C ILE A 75 1.21 -8.62 -8.96
N ASN A 76 1.00 -9.46 -9.98
CA ASN A 76 2.01 -9.75 -10.99
C ASN A 76 2.42 -8.50 -11.77
N ARG A 77 1.45 -7.63 -12.11
CA ARG A 77 1.72 -6.38 -12.82
C ARG A 77 2.47 -5.37 -11.94
N LEU A 78 2.10 -5.27 -10.67
CA LEU A 78 2.81 -4.44 -9.69
C LEU A 78 4.25 -4.92 -9.49
N SER A 79 4.45 -6.23 -9.37
CA SER A 79 5.79 -6.83 -9.29
C SER A 79 6.63 -6.50 -10.52
N LYS A 80 6.07 -6.66 -11.74
CA LYS A 80 6.74 -6.30 -13.00
C LYS A 80 7.04 -4.80 -13.14
N ALA A 81 6.30 -3.93 -12.46
CA ALA A 81 6.55 -2.50 -12.44
C ALA A 81 7.78 -2.11 -11.58
N GLY A 82 8.36 -3.05 -10.83
CA GLY A 82 9.55 -2.83 -10.01
C GLY A 82 9.25 -2.38 -8.58
N LEU A 83 8.01 -2.57 -8.10
CA LEU A 83 7.65 -2.30 -6.71
C LEU A 83 8.37 -3.27 -5.78
N SER A 84 9.14 -2.71 -4.83
CA SER A 84 9.94 -3.49 -3.89
C SER A 84 9.13 -4.18 -2.80
N VAL A 85 7.97 -3.62 -2.43
CA VAL A 85 7.07 -4.16 -1.41
C VAL A 85 5.63 -4.00 -1.85
N ILE A 86 4.89 -5.10 -1.82
CA ILE A 86 3.46 -5.18 -2.16
C ILE A 86 2.77 -5.92 -1.02
N GLU A 87 1.82 -5.27 -0.34
CA GLU A 87 0.90 -5.94 0.58
C GLU A 87 -0.16 -6.69 -0.22
N ALA A 88 0.05 -7.99 -0.39
CA ALA A 88 -0.77 -8.82 -1.26
C ALA A 88 -2.16 -9.14 -0.69
N THR A 89 -2.29 -9.29 0.64
CA THR A 89 -3.52 -9.74 1.27
C THR A 89 -3.54 -9.44 2.79
N SER A 90 -4.68 -9.67 3.43
CA SER A 90 -4.85 -9.61 4.89
C SER A 90 -5.34 -10.96 5.41
N PHE A 91 -4.80 -11.40 6.53
CA PHE A 91 -5.25 -12.60 7.23
C PHE A 91 -5.81 -12.21 8.59
N VAL A 92 -7.11 -12.41 8.77
CA VAL A 92 -7.86 -11.94 9.94
C VAL A 92 -8.01 -12.98 11.05
N SER A 93 -7.24 -14.09 11.00
CA SER A 93 -7.33 -15.19 11.97
C SER A 93 -5.98 -15.57 12.55
N SER A 94 -5.95 -15.83 13.86
CA SER A 94 -4.79 -16.19 14.67
C SER A 94 -4.22 -17.60 14.42
N LYS A 95 -4.76 -18.35 13.45
CA LYS A 95 -4.13 -19.59 12.97
C LYS A 95 -3.17 -19.22 11.84
N TRP A 96 -1.93 -18.85 12.21
CA TRP A 96 -0.87 -18.27 11.36
C TRP A 96 -0.06 -19.28 10.51
N VAL A 97 -0.38 -20.58 10.58
CA VAL A 97 0.40 -21.65 9.91
C VAL A 97 0.22 -21.67 8.37
N PRO A 98 -0.98 -21.47 7.79
CA PRO A 98 -1.16 -21.44 6.33
C PRO A 98 -0.46 -20.27 5.61
N GLN A 99 -0.21 -19.14 6.29
CA GLN A 99 0.23 -17.87 5.72
C GLN A 99 1.72 -17.87 5.37
N ILE A 100 2.51 -18.47 6.26
CA ILE A 100 3.95 -18.69 6.07
C ILE A 100 4.17 -19.70 4.94
N ALA A 101 3.33 -20.74 4.89
CA ALA A 101 3.37 -21.74 3.83
C ALA A 101 3.07 -21.14 2.44
N ALA A 102 2.40 -19.98 2.38
CA ALA A 102 2.16 -19.22 1.15
C ALA A 102 3.32 -18.28 0.76
N GLY A 103 4.44 -18.28 1.51
CA GLY A 103 5.66 -17.55 1.14
C GLY A 103 5.72 -16.09 1.60
N ALA A 104 4.95 -15.69 2.62
CA ALA A 104 5.02 -14.33 3.17
C ALA A 104 6.41 -14.03 3.77
N THR A 105 7.01 -12.89 3.38
CA THR A 105 8.35 -12.47 3.82
C THR A 105 8.36 -11.33 4.83
N GLU A 106 7.22 -10.67 5.06
CA GLU A 106 7.02 -9.57 6.01
C GLU A 106 5.55 -9.61 6.47
N VAL A 107 5.28 -9.21 7.71
CA VAL A 107 3.92 -9.08 8.26
C VAL A 107 3.68 -7.64 8.71
N SER A 108 2.49 -7.11 8.45
CA SER A 108 2.05 -5.82 8.98
C SER A 108 0.92 -6.01 9.99
N VAL A 109 1.02 -5.37 11.16
CA VAL A 109 -0.06 -5.22 12.14
C VAL A 109 -0.63 -3.80 12.06
N PHE A 110 -1.92 -3.64 12.35
CA PHE A 110 -2.60 -2.34 12.26
C PHE A 110 -3.42 -2.10 13.51
N GLY A 111 -3.02 -1.11 14.31
CA GLY A 111 -3.81 -0.61 15.44
C GLY A 111 -4.52 0.70 15.10
N ALA A 112 -5.41 1.16 15.98
CA ALA A 112 -5.96 2.50 15.92
C ALA A 112 -5.74 3.25 17.23
N ALA A 113 -5.56 4.56 17.14
CA ALA A 113 -5.45 5.46 18.30
C ALA A 113 -6.82 5.84 18.90
N SER A 114 -7.92 5.27 18.40
CA SER A 114 -9.29 5.55 18.86
C SER A 114 -9.93 4.29 19.41
N GLU A 115 -10.36 4.36 20.68
CA GLU A 115 -11.10 3.27 21.34
C GLU A 115 -12.35 2.88 20.56
N SER A 116 -13.12 3.88 20.11
CA SER A 116 -14.33 3.64 19.31
C SER A 116 -13.99 2.93 17.99
N PHE A 117 -12.89 3.30 17.34
CA PHE A 117 -12.46 2.65 16.10
C PHE A 117 -12.05 1.20 16.35
N ASN A 118 -11.25 0.94 17.38
CA ASN A 118 -10.87 -0.42 17.76
C ASN A 118 -12.09 -1.26 18.15
N LYS A 119 -13.02 -0.69 18.93
CA LYS A 119 -14.23 -1.41 19.35
C LYS A 119 -15.13 -1.76 18.16
N MET A 120 -15.24 -0.89 17.16
CA MET A 120 -16.04 -1.17 15.96
C MET A 120 -15.39 -2.19 15.03
N ASN A 121 -14.06 -2.15 14.86
CA ASN A 121 -13.37 -2.95 13.85
C ASN A 121 -12.87 -4.32 14.36
N ILE A 122 -12.43 -4.38 15.62
CA ILE A 122 -11.83 -5.59 16.22
C ILE A 122 -12.46 -5.98 17.56
N ASN A 123 -13.51 -5.27 18.00
CA ASN A 123 -14.29 -5.53 19.20
C ASN A 123 -13.48 -5.60 20.52
N CYS A 124 -12.34 -4.93 20.59
CA CYS A 124 -11.51 -4.84 21.79
C CYS A 124 -11.03 -3.40 22.04
N SER A 125 -10.46 -3.13 23.22
CA SER A 125 -9.83 -1.85 23.54
C SER A 125 -8.48 -1.68 22.83
N ILE A 126 -7.86 -0.50 22.94
CA ILE A 126 -6.48 -0.29 22.51
C ILE A 126 -5.53 -1.22 23.25
N GLU A 127 -5.62 -1.28 24.58
CA GLU A 127 -4.75 -2.14 25.41
C GLU A 127 -4.83 -3.61 24.99
N GLU A 128 -6.06 -4.16 24.89
CA GLU A 128 -6.31 -5.54 24.46
C GLU A 128 -5.79 -5.82 23.04
N SER A 129 -5.78 -4.81 22.16
CA SER A 129 -5.26 -4.95 20.79
C SER A 129 -3.74 -5.03 20.78
N ILE A 130 -3.06 -4.26 21.64
CA ILE A 130 -1.61 -4.26 21.75
C ILE A 130 -1.11 -5.60 22.30
N GLU A 131 -1.78 -6.16 23.31
CA GLU A 131 -1.45 -7.51 23.82
C GLU A 131 -1.51 -8.57 22.71
N LYS A 132 -2.56 -8.54 21.88
CA LYS A 132 -2.68 -9.43 20.71
C LYS A 132 -1.57 -9.21 19.69
N PHE A 133 -1.18 -7.96 19.43
CA PHE A 133 -0.06 -7.68 18.51
C PHE A 133 1.27 -8.18 19.07
N GLU A 134 1.44 -8.19 20.39
CA GLU A 134 2.65 -8.71 21.02
C GLU A 134 2.80 -10.22 20.74
N GLU A 135 1.72 -10.99 20.84
CA GLU A 135 1.72 -12.43 20.53
C GLU A 135 2.08 -12.69 19.06
N VAL A 136 1.50 -11.92 18.13
CA VAL A 136 1.78 -12.00 16.70
C VAL A 136 3.25 -11.66 16.43
N THR A 137 3.74 -10.58 17.03
CA THR A 137 5.09 -10.10 16.84
C THR A 137 6.13 -11.08 17.39
N LYS A 138 5.88 -11.66 18.58
CA LYS A 138 6.71 -12.73 19.16
C LYS A 138 6.76 -13.93 18.22
N SER A 139 5.62 -14.36 17.70
CA SER A 139 5.52 -15.51 16.79
C SER A 139 6.29 -15.27 15.48
N ALA A 140 6.12 -14.12 14.85
CA ALA A 140 6.83 -13.76 13.62
C ALA A 140 8.35 -13.67 13.84
N ARG A 141 8.78 -13.08 14.96
CA ARG A 141 10.20 -13.01 15.35
C ARG A 141 10.82 -14.38 15.54
N ASN A 142 10.12 -15.33 16.17
CA ASN A 142 10.60 -16.71 16.32
C ASN A 142 10.82 -17.41 14.96
N MET A 143 10.20 -16.91 13.90
CA MET A 143 10.34 -17.41 12.53
C MET A 143 11.27 -16.55 11.67
N ASN A 144 11.94 -15.55 12.26
CA ASN A 144 12.77 -14.56 11.57
C ASN A 144 12.02 -13.75 10.50
N ILE A 145 10.73 -13.49 10.72
CA ILE A 145 9.91 -12.70 9.81
C ILE A 145 9.81 -11.27 10.35
N PRO A 146 10.20 -10.25 9.56
CA PRO A 146 10.03 -8.85 9.92
C PRO A 146 8.56 -8.49 10.15
N VAL A 147 8.33 -7.63 11.14
CA VAL A 147 7.00 -7.11 11.47
C VAL A 147 7.01 -5.59 11.35
N ARG A 148 6.01 -5.03 10.69
CA ARG A 148 5.74 -3.58 10.57
C ARG A 148 4.44 -3.25 11.32
N GLY A 149 4.38 -2.06 11.93
CA GLY A 149 3.19 -1.51 12.59
C GLY A 149 2.80 -0.16 12.04
#